data_AF-A0A7S0F6L2-F1
#
_entry.id   AF-A0A7S0F6L2-F1
#
_cell.length_a   1.000
_cell.length_b   1.000
_cell.length_c   1.000
_cell.angle_alpha   90.00
_cell.angle_beta   90.00
_cell.angle_gamma   90.00
#
_symmetry.space_group_name_H-M   'P 1'
#
loop_
_entity.id
_entity.type
_entity.pdbx_description
1 polymer ?
#
loop_
_entity_poly.entity_id
_entity_poly.type
_entity_poly.pdbx_seq_one_letter_code
_entity_poly.pdbx_strand_id
1 'polypeptide(L)'
;GKTTADREYNVKSIAKVAMGVNSVVDVSMASPNKFSCLLAPVGAPSMLAVDLIVLNRRQERISENQFDCSEVVREIATPVDKPRQTPSVLKEIETTSLYTYLPETDEVRCRQRSASFLLPSNENPIAMRMWQLSQGRATDVRYYDVSYSRKEATVS
;
A
#
# COMPACT_ATOMS: atom_id res chain seq x y z
N GLY A 1 -1.14 -25.54 2.10
CA GLY A 1 -0.62 -24.52 1.17
C GLY A 1 -0.51 -23.21 1.90
N LYS A 2 0.57 -22.43 1.70
CA LYS A 2 0.72 -21.11 2.33
C LYS A 2 -0.28 -20.15 1.69
N THR A 3 -1.36 -19.83 2.40
CA THR A 3 -2.33 -18.81 1.98
C THR A 3 -1.71 -17.45 2.23
N THR A 4 -0.94 -16.94 1.27
CA THR A 4 -0.44 -15.56 1.30
C THR A 4 -1.56 -14.68 0.75
N ALA A 5 -2.00 -13.67 1.51
CA ALA A 5 -2.87 -12.63 0.98
C ALA A 5 -2.20 -12.02 -0.27
N ASP A 6 -2.89 -12.08 -1.41
CA ASP A 6 -2.34 -11.63 -2.70
C ASP A 6 -2.09 -10.11 -2.64
N ARG A 7 -0.81 -9.73 -2.69
CA ARG A 7 -0.38 -8.33 -2.61
C ARG A 7 -0.97 -7.51 -3.77
N GLU A 8 -1.13 -8.10 -4.95
CA GLU A 8 -1.78 -7.42 -6.07
C GLU A 8 -3.25 -7.17 -5.79
N TYR A 9 -3.97 -8.18 -5.27
CA TYR A 9 -5.38 -8.04 -4.92
C TYR A 9 -5.60 -6.93 -3.89
N ASN A 10 -4.74 -6.87 -2.87
CA ASN A 10 -4.81 -5.85 -1.83
C ASN A 10 -4.58 -4.45 -2.39
N VAL A 11 -3.54 -4.26 -3.20
CA VAL A 11 -3.25 -2.96 -3.83
C VAL A 11 -4.39 -2.55 -4.77
N LYS A 12 -4.87 -3.45 -5.64
CA LYS A 12 -5.99 -3.19 -6.54
C LYS A 12 -7.26 -2.81 -5.78
N SER A 13 -7.56 -3.49 -4.68
CA SER A 13 -8.74 -3.22 -3.85
C SER A 13 -8.66 -1.87 -3.14
N ILE A 14 -7.51 -1.52 -2.55
CA ILE A 14 -7.29 -0.23 -1.90
C ILE A 14 -7.32 0.90 -2.93
N ALA A 15 -6.60 0.74 -4.04
CA ALA A 15 -6.53 1.73 -5.11
C ALA A 15 -7.92 1.98 -5.73
N LYS A 16 -8.72 0.93 -5.94
CA LYS A 16 -10.11 1.05 -6.40
C LYS A 16 -10.95 1.98 -5.53
N VAL A 17 -10.86 1.82 -4.21
CA VAL A 17 -11.61 2.65 -3.25
C VAL A 17 -11.06 4.08 -3.19
N ALA A 18 -9.72 4.23 -3.24
CA ALA A 18 -9.07 5.52 -3.06
C ALA A 18 -8.99 6.39 -4.33
N MET A 19 -8.92 5.77 -5.50
CA MET A 19 -8.53 6.41 -6.77
C MET A 19 -9.47 6.06 -7.94
N GLY A 20 -10.43 5.15 -7.74
CA GLY A 20 -11.45 4.76 -8.73
C GLY A 20 -11.26 3.36 -9.33
N VAL A 21 -12.34 2.80 -9.91
CA VAL A 21 -12.49 1.36 -10.22
C VAL A 21 -11.38 0.77 -11.10
N ASN A 22 -10.76 1.56 -11.97
CA ASN A 22 -9.71 1.12 -12.90
C ASN A 22 -8.41 1.91 -12.71
N SER A 23 -8.14 2.35 -11.48
CA SER A 23 -6.99 3.21 -11.19
C SER A 23 -5.66 2.49 -11.27
N VAL A 24 -5.62 1.15 -11.21
CA VAL A 24 -4.41 0.35 -11.44
C VAL A 24 -4.43 -0.14 -12.87
N VAL A 25 -3.55 0.39 -13.71
CA VAL A 25 -3.48 0.09 -15.14
C VAL A 25 -2.63 -1.15 -15.39
N ASP A 26 -1.47 -1.23 -14.74
CA ASP A 26 -0.51 -2.30 -14.89
C ASP A 26 0.22 -2.57 -13.57
N VAL A 27 0.61 -3.83 -13.35
CA VAL A 27 1.49 -4.24 -12.26
C VAL A 27 2.70 -4.89 -12.89
N SER A 28 3.80 -4.15 -12.93
CA SER A 28 5.05 -4.60 -13.56
C SER A 28 5.91 -5.44 -12.62
N MET A 29 5.69 -5.33 -11.30
CA MET A 29 6.40 -6.12 -10.31
C MET A 29 5.59 -6.31 -9.04
N ALA A 30 5.44 -7.56 -8.60
CA ALA A 30 4.84 -7.90 -7.31
C ALA A 30 5.74 -8.92 -6.59
N SER A 31 6.65 -8.41 -5.76
CA SER A 31 7.52 -9.23 -4.90
C SER A 31 7.28 -8.88 -3.42
N PRO A 32 7.77 -9.69 -2.48
CA PRO A 32 7.73 -9.33 -1.08
C PRO A 32 8.43 -7.99 -0.79
N ASN A 33 9.51 -7.62 -1.48
CA ASN A 33 10.32 -6.45 -1.10
C ASN A 33 10.05 -5.21 -1.96
N LYS A 34 9.39 -5.39 -3.11
CA LYS A 34 9.07 -4.32 -4.05
C LYS A 34 7.76 -4.60 -4.77
N PHE A 35 6.93 -3.58 -4.85
CA PHE A 35 5.74 -3.56 -5.69
C PHE A 35 5.80 -2.36 -6.63
N SER A 36 5.64 -2.59 -7.94
CA SER A 36 5.68 -1.54 -8.97
C SER A 36 4.39 -1.59 -9.77
N CYS A 37 3.73 -0.44 -9.91
CA CYS A 37 2.49 -0.34 -10.68
C CYS A 37 2.38 1.00 -11.40
N LEU A 38 1.53 0.99 -12.44
CA LEU A 38 1.09 2.17 -13.13
C LEU A 38 -0.32 2.53 -12.66
N LEU A 39 -0.47 3.76 -12.18
CA LEU A 39 -1.75 4.28 -11.71
C LEU A 39 -2.32 5.33 -12.68
N ALA A 40 -3.61 5.26 -12.93
CA ALA A 40 -4.41 6.28 -13.62
C ALA A 40 -5.58 6.71 -12.72
N PRO A 41 -5.33 7.54 -11.69
CA PRO A 41 -6.39 8.00 -10.80
C PRO A 41 -7.48 8.75 -11.58
N VAL A 42 -8.75 8.51 -11.24
CA VAL A 42 -9.87 9.16 -11.93
C VAL A 42 -9.79 10.68 -11.74
N GLY A 43 -9.83 11.42 -12.85
CA GLY A 43 -9.74 12.89 -12.85
C GLY A 43 -8.32 13.45 -12.72
N ALA A 44 -7.29 12.60 -12.64
CA ALA A 44 -5.90 13.07 -12.67
C ALA A 44 -5.49 13.45 -14.10
N PRO A 45 -4.66 14.51 -14.27
CA PRO A 45 -4.22 14.98 -15.58
C PRO A 45 -3.16 14.09 -16.24
N SER A 46 -2.57 13.14 -15.50
CA SER A 46 -1.48 12.28 -15.97
C SER A 46 -1.46 10.97 -15.20
N MET A 47 -0.87 9.94 -15.81
CA MET A 47 -0.59 8.67 -15.10
C MET A 47 0.61 8.82 -14.15
N LEU A 48 0.65 7.94 -13.14
CA LEU A 48 1.72 7.87 -12.15
C LEU A 48 2.37 6.49 -12.18
N ALA A 49 3.68 6.42 -12.41
CA ALA A 49 4.46 5.25 -12.09
C ALA A 49 4.77 5.26 -10.59
N VAL A 50 4.39 4.20 -9.88
CA VAL A 50 4.56 4.09 -8.43
C VAL A 50 5.39 2.87 -8.08
N ASP A 51 6.47 3.12 -7.34
CA ASP A 51 7.27 2.08 -6.68
C ASP A 51 7.00 2.11 -5.17
N LEU A 52 6.66 0.96 -4.61
CA LEU A 52 6.58 0.70 -3.16
C LEU A 52 7.73 -0.22 -2.77
N ILE A 53 8.69 0.29 -2.00
CA ILE A 53 9.89 -0.44 -1.58
C ILE A 53 9.79 -0.72 -0.09
N VAL A 54 9.88 -1.99 0.32
CA VAL A 54 9.83 -2.36 1.74
C VAL A 54 11.15 -1.99 2.41
N LEU A 55 11.06 -1.14 3.45
CA LEU A 55 12.21 -0.70 4.25
C LEU A 55 12.39 -1.56 5.49
N ASN A 56 11.28 -1.94 6.12
CA ASN A 56 11.29 -2.77 7.31
C ASN A 56 10.02 -3.61 7.36
N ARG A 57 10.12 -4.82 7.92
CA ARG A 57 9.01 -5.71 8.17
C ARG A 57 9.23 -6.47 9.46
N ARG A 58 8.21 -6.47 10.32
CA ARG A 58 8.11 -7.29 11.53
C ARG A 58 6.84 -8.12 11.44
N GLN A 59 6.94 -9.37 11.86
CA GLN A 59 5.78 -10.24 12.03
C GLN A 59 5.94 -10.96 13.35
N GLU A 60 4.91 -10.94 14.20
CA GLU A 60 4.93 -11.69 15.45
C GLU A 60 3.68 -12.54 15.60
N ARG A 61 3.88 -13.69 16.24
CA ARG A 61 2.78 -14.57 16.61
C ARG A 61 2.25 -14.12 17.97
N ILE A 62 0.97 -13.78 18.04
CA ILE A 62 0.30 -13.39 19.29
C ILE A 62 -0.33 -14.62 19.94
N SER A 63 -0.99 -15.47 19.15
CA SER A 63 -1.61 -16.70 19.62
C SER A 63 -1.64 -17.76 18.51
N GLU A 64 -2.40 -18.84 18.70
CA GLU A 64 -2.62 -19.85 17.64
C GLU A 64 -3.35 -19.26 16.43
N ASN A 65 -4.34 -18.41 16.66
CA ASN A 65 -5.20 -17.86 15.62
C ASN A 65 -4.92 -16.38 15.33
N GLN A 66 -3.90 -15.78 15.95
CA GLN A 66 -3.58 -14.36 15.75
C GLN A 66 -2.10 -14.11 15.53
N PHE A 67 -1.82 -13.22 14.59
CA PHE A 67 -0.48 -12.69 14.36
C PHE A 67 -0.58 -11.22 13.93
N ASP A 68 0.41 -10.43 14.31
CA ASP A 68 0.55 -9.07 13.82
C ASP A 68 1.63 -9.00 12.73
N CYS A 69 1.47 -8.01 11.86
CA CYS A 69 2.44 -7.64 10.87
C CYS A 69 2.57 -6.12 10.86
N SER A 70 3.79 -5.61 10.91
CA SER A 70 4.10 -4.21 10.70
C SER A 70 5.08 -4.08 9.54
N GLU A 71 4.77 -3.22 8.59
CA GLU A 71 5.57 -2.96 7.40
C GLU A 71 5.74 -1.45 7.21
N VAL A 72 6.96 -1.02 6.96
CA VAL A 72 7.27 0.34 6.52
C VAL A 72 7.70 0.28 5.07
N VAL A 73 7.01 1.01 4.21
CA VAL A 73 7.34 1.09 2.77
C VAL A 73 7.66 2.52 2.37
N ARG A 74 8.61 2.68 1.45
CA ARG A 74 8.84 3.93 0.74
C ARG A 74 8.04 3.92 -0.56
N GLU A 75 7.15 4.89 -0.70
CA GLU A 75 6.43 5.20 -1.93
C GLU A 75 7.21 6.25 -2.73
N ILE A 76 7.45 5.93 -4.00
CA ILE A 76 8.03 6.85 -4.99
C ILE A 76 7.02 6.98 -6.12
N ALA A 77 6.36 8.13 -6.19
CA ALA A 77 5.39 8.42 -7.25
C ALA A 77 5.98 9.39 -8.28
N THR A 78 6.00 8.97 -9.55
CA THR A 78 6.57 9.73 -10.68
C THR A 78 5.53 9.89 -11.79
N PRO A 79 5.21 11.13 -12.22
CA PRO A 79 4.36 11.35 -13.39
C PRO A 79 4.98 10.77 -14.66
N VAL A 80 4.21 10.03 -15.45
CA VAL A 80 4.69 9.38 -16.68
C VAL A 80 4.89 10.38 -17.82
N ASP A 81 4.01 11.40 -17.90
CA ASP A 81 3.95 12.33 -19.03
C ASP A 81 4.93 13.50 -18.91
N LYS A 82 5.76 13.53 -17.87
CA LYS A 82 6.72 14.60 -17.64
C LYS A 82 8.15 14.07 -17.71
N PRO A 83 9.13 14.85 -18.19
CA PRO A 83 10.52 14.41 -18.26
C PRO A 83 11.01 13.96 -16.87
N ARG A 84 11.95 13.01 -16.85
CA ARG A 84 12.59 12.39 -15.66
C ARG A 84 13.08 13.37 -14.57
N GLN A 85 13.11 14.66 -14.85
CA GLN A 85 13.44 15.75 -13.92
C GLN A 85 12.24 16.24 -13.08
N THR A 86 11.03 15.69 -13.29
CA THR A 86 9.89 16.06 -12.45
C THR A 86 10.06 15.41 -11.09
N PRO A 87 10.08 16.18 -10.00
CA PRO A 87 10.39 15.63 -8.70
C PRO A 87 9.39 14.53 -8.32
N SER A 88 9.93 13.37 -7.97
CA SER A 88 9.14 12.31 -7.39
C SER A 88 8.58 12.76 -6.03
N VAL A 89 7.32 12.41 -5.77
CA VAL A 89 6.78 12.56 -4.42
C VAL A 89 7.23 11.34 -3.62
N LEU A 90 8.00 11.61 -2.57
CA LEU A 90 8.48 10.60 -1.65
C LEU A 90 7.61 10.58 -0.41
N LYS A 91 7.06 9.42 -0.09
CA LYS A 91 6.37 9.17 1.17
C LYS A 91 6.89 7.90 1.81
N GLU A 92 6.76 7.83 3.11
CA GLU A 92 6.81 6.57 3.84
C GLU A 92 5.42 6.21 4.33
N ILE A 93 5.07 4.95 4.21
CA ILE A 93 3.78 4.42 4.64
C ILE A 93 4.06 3.34 5.67
N GLU A 94 3.62 3.59 6.89
CA GLU A 94 3.61 2.59 7.95
C GLU A 94 2.27 1.87 7.92
N THR A 95 2.31 0.54 7.78
CA THR A 95 1.12 -0.30 7.82
C THR A 95 1.25 -1.30 8.96
N THR A 96 0.30 -1.28 9.88
CA THR A 96 0.20 -2.26 10.96
C THR A 96 -1.10 -3.02 10.82
N SER A 97 -1.02 -4.34 10.81
CA SER A 97 -2.13 -5.24 10.55
C SER A 97 -2.18 -6.32 11.62
N LEU A 98 -3.33 -6.46 12.28
CA LEU A 98 -3.62 -7.57 13.18
C LEU A 98 -4.52 -8.57 12.45
N TYR A 99 -3.98 -9.76 12.19
CA TYR A 99 -4.70 -10.84 11.55
C TYR A 99 -5.27 -11.78 12.60
N THR A 100 -6.52 -12.21 12.39
CA THR A 100 -7.23 -13.20 13.22
C THR A 100 -7.85 -14.24 12.30
N TYR A 101 -7.43 -15.49 12.43
CA TYR A 101 -8.07 -16.63 11.79
C TYR A 101 -9.30 -17.05 12.61
N LEU A 102 -10.42 -17.28 11.92
CA LEU A 102 -11.70 -17.71 12.47
C LEU A 102 -12.00 -19.11 11.95
N PRO A 103 -11.68 -20.18 12.71
CA PRO A 103 -11.86 -21.56 12.25
C PRO A 103 -13.31 -21.92 11.91
N GLU A 104 -14.27 -21.35 12.66
CA GLU A 104 -15.71 -21.61 12.52
C GLU A 104 -16.25 -21.24 11.13
N THR A 105 -15.65 -20.22 10.51
CA THR A 105 -16.07 -19.67 9.21
C THR A 105 -15.02 -19.85 8.12
N ASP A 106 -13.87 -20.45 8.43
CA ASP A 106 -12.68 -20.54 7.56
C ASP A 106 -12.28 -19.17 6.96
N GLU A 107 -12.37 -18.11 7.78
CA GLU A 107 -12.04 -16.73 7.39
C GLU A 107 -10.78 -16.23 8.07
N VAL A 108 -10.07 -15.31 7.42
CA VAL A 108 -9.06 -14.47 8.07
C VAL A 108 -9.58 -13.04 8.10
N ARG A 109 -9.75 -12.47 9.29
CA ARG A 109 -10.03 -11.05 9.47
C ARG A 109 -8.75 -10.28 9.76
N CYS A 110 -8.68 -9.05 9.27
CA CYS A 110 -7.54 -8.18 9.46
C CYS A 110 -8.02 -6.77 9.82
N ARG A 111 -7.55 -6.27 10.96
CA ARG A 111 -7.66 -4.84 11.29
C ARG A 111 -6.36 -4.18 10.90
N GLN A 112 -6.42 -3.24 9.97
CA GLN A 112 -5.25 -2.58 9.42
C GLN A 112 -5.32 -1.08 9.67
N ARG A 113 -4.21 -0.51 10.11
CA ARG A 113 -3.95 0.93 10.13
C ARG A 113 -2.83 1.23 9.15
N SER A 114 -3.03 2.24 8.30
CA SER A 114 -2.01 2.77 7.41
C SER A 114 -1.81 4.26 7.68
N ALA A 115 -0.56 4.69 7.87
CA ALA A 115 -0.21 6.08 8.12
C ALA A 115 0.86 6.54 7.12
N SER A 116 0.59 7.63 6.42
CA SER A 116 1.47 8.18 5.38
C SER A 116 2.22 9.41 5.88
N PHE A 117 3.53 9.39 5.78
CA PHE A 117 4.44 10.45 6.16
C PHE A 117 5.10 11.01 4.91
N LEU A 118 5.11 12.33 4.76
CA LEU A 118 5.89 12.97 3.72
C LEU A 118 7.37 12.85 4.07
N LEU A 119 8.21 12.77 3.04
CA LEU A 119 9.67 12.88 3.19
C LEU A 119 10.15 14.23 2.64
N PRO A 120 11.26 14.78 3.19
CA PRO A 120 11.86 15.97 2.64
C PRO A 120 12.35 15.72 1.20
N SER A 121 12.34 16.76 0.37
CA SER A 121 12.84 16.70 -1.00
C SER A 121 13.72 17.89 -1.30
N ASN A 122 14.92 17.64 -1.83
CA ASN A 122 15.81 18.69 -2.31
C ASN A 122 15.43 19.17 -3.73
N GLU A 123 14.61 18.41 -4.44
CA GLU A 123 14.21 18.65 -5.83
C GLU A 123 12.82 19.28 -5.93
N ASN A 124 12.00 19.15 -4.89
CA ASN A 124 10.63 19.65 -4.84
C ASN A 124 10.43 20.62 -3.67
N PRO A 125 10.45 21.95 -3.91
CA PRO A 125 10.26 22.93 -2.85
C PRO A 125 8.87 22.82 -2.19
N ILE A 126 7.85 22.40 -2.94
CA ILE A 126 6.51 22.18 -2.40
C ILE A 126 6.52 20.96 -1.46
N ALA A 127 7.12 19.84 -1.87
CA ALA A 127 7.21 18.66 -0.99
C ALA A 127 8.02 18.95 0.27
N MET A 128 9.14 19.68 0.16
CA MET A 128 9.93 20.13 1.32
C MET A 128 9.09 20.99 2.27
N ARG A 129 8.32 21.94 1.73
CA ARG A 129 7.44 22.78 2.53
C ARG A 129 6.34 21.98 3.22
N MET A 130 5.71 21.06 2.51
CA MET A 130 4.66 20.20 3.05
C MET A 130 5.20 19.27 4.14
N TRP A 131 6.41 18.75 3.98
CA TRP A 131 7.12 18.00 5.01
C TRP A 131 7.41 18.85 6.27
N GLN A 132 7.91 20.07 6.10
CA GLN A 132 8.13 20.98 7.25
C GLN A 132 6.82 21.28 7.99
N LEU A 133 5.73 21.48 7.26
CA LEU A 133 4.41 21.75 7.82
C LEU A 133 3.81 20.53 8.54
N SER A 134 4.17 19.31 8.15
CA SER A 134 3.68 18.11 8.83
C SER A 134 4.27 17.93 10.22
N GLN A 135 5.43 18.54 10.52
CA GLN A 135 6.13 18.45 11.80
C GLN A 135 6.33 17.00 12.27
N GLY A 136 6.61 16.09 11.32
CA GLY A 136 6.80 14.66 11.61
C GLY A 136 5.51 13.89 11.89
N ARG A 137 4.33 14.51 11.72
CA ARG A 137 3.04 13.84 11.85
C ARG A 137 2.65 13.16 10.54
N ALA A 138 1.85 12.11 10.66
CA ALA A 138 1.21 11.48 9.51
C ALA A 138 0.27 12.49 8.83
N THR A 139 0.38 12.58 7.50
CA THR A 139 -0.44 13.45 6.66
C THR A 139 -1.74 12.80 6.21
N ASP A 140 -1.79 11.48 6.21
CA ASP A 140 -3.00 10.69 5.97
C ASP A 140 -2.95 9.45 6.88
N VAL A 141 -4.07 9.13 7.53
CA VAL A 141 -4.21 7.95 8.37
C VAL A 141 -5.52 7.27 8.03
N ARG A 142 -5.45 6.00 7.65
CA ARG A 142 -6.61 5.21 7.26
C ARG A 142 -6.68 3.92 8.04
N TYR A 143 -7.91 3.49 8.27
CA TYR A 143 -8.23 2.25 8.97
C TYR A 143 -9.05 1.37 8.02
N TYR A 144 -8.74 0.08 8.01
CA TYR A 144 -9.43 -0.90 7.18
C TYR A 144 -9.78 -2.13 8.00
N ASP A 145 -11.01 -2.58 7.86
CA ASP A 145 -11.44 -3.91 8.27
C ASP A 145 -11.49 -4.79 7.01
N VAL A 146 -10.55 -5.72 6.91
CA VAL A 146 -10.39 -6.59 5.74
C VAL A 146 -10.79 -8.01 6.12
N SER A 147 -11.58 -8.66 5.29
CA SER A 147 -11.93 -10.07 5.44
C SER A 147 -11.44 -10.83 4.22
N TYR A 148 -10.69 -11.90 4.47
CA TYR A 148 -10.22 -12.83 3.47
C TYR A 148 -10.98 -14.14 3.64
N SER A 149 -11.63 -14.59 2.57
CA SER A 149 -12.20 -15.91 2.47
C SER A 149 -11.37 -16.78 1.55
N ARG A 150 -11.37 -18.08 1.79
CA ARG A 150 -10.75 -19.04 0.87
C ARG A 150 -11.50 -18.97 -0.46
N LYS A 151 -10.78 -18.76 -1.56
CA LYS A 151 -11.37 -18.88 -2.88
C LYS A 151 -11.68 -20.36 -3.14
N GLU A 152 -12.94 -20.70 -3.32
CA GLU A 152 -13.32 -22.05 -3.78
C GLU A 152 -12.65 -22.29 -5.14
N ALA A 153 -11.98 -23.43 -5.28
CA ALA A 153 -11.41 -23.82 -6.56
C ALA A 153 -12.57 -24.06 -7.53
N THR A 154 -12.73 -23.17 -8.52
CA THR A 154 -13.63 -23.44 -9.64
C THR A 154 -13.05 -24.61 -10.41
N VAL A 155 -13.63 -25.80 -10.26
CA VAL A 155 -13.32 -26.96 -11.09
C VAL A 155 -13.87 -26.63 -12.48
N SER A 156 -12.99 -26.18 -13.38
CA SER A 156 -13.24 -26.05 -14.81
C SER A 156 -12.89 -27.34 -15.53
#